data_AF-A0A9D9S1Z9-F1
#
_entry.id   AF-A0A9D9S1Z9-F1
#
_cell.length_a   1.000
_cell.length_b   1.000
_cell.length_c   1.000
_cell.angle_alpha   90.00
_cell.angle_beta   90.00
_cell.angle_gamma   90.00
#
_symmetry.space_group_name_H-M   'P 1'
#
loop_
_entity.id
_entity.type
_entity.pdbx_description
1 polymer ?
#
loop_
_entity_poly.entity_id
_entity_poly.type
_entity_poly.pdbx_seq_one_letter_code
_entity_poly.pdbx_strand_id
1 'polypeptide(L)'
;MTTALTIRANKAQQAGVDLLRIVRINEEIKSVVGVAFKINIMALNAIFLAKRAGTAARGFGVLSNELRIFSQDLHDGMSALTSMIHNCVTEVSFVLQDIRHTALLRQAVKQSTLASGPQVLAARELENDRHAESLARLRKQLRGAIDDAFRMVELGGVLAKSAKIEAAYGQSFAQPLAQVSGEFDGVVEEIRASLESLRRSAFFTGN
;
A
#
# COMPACT_ATOMS: atom_id res chain seq x y z
N MET A 1 -11.46 -27.98 -27.92
CA MET A 1 -10.94 -26.61 -28.19
C MET A 1 -11.56 -25.54 -27.29
N THR A 2 -12.81 -25.70 -26.83
CA THR A 2 -13.55 -24.73 -26.01
C THR A 2 -12.88 -24.43 -24.67
N THR A 3 -12.43 -25.45 -23.94
CA THR A 3 -11.84 -25.31 -22.58
C THR A 3 -10.57 -24.47 -22.54
N ALA A 4 -9.69 -24.60 -23.55
CA ALA A 4 -8.44 -23.83 -23.62
C ALA A 4 -8.66 -22.35 -23.97
N LEU A 5 -9.73 -22.03 -24.71
CA LEU A 5 -10.12 -20.64 -24.99
C LEU A 5 -10.76 -19.99 -23.75
N THR A 6 -11.59 -20.73 -23.01
CA THR A 6 -12.23 -20.25 -21.78
C THR A 6 -11.21 -19.96 -20.68
N ILE A 7 -10.22 -20.83 -20.47
CA ILE A 7 -9.14 -20.61 -19.49
C ILE A 7 -8.31 -19.36 -19.83
N ARG A 8 -8.10 -19.07 -21.12
CA ARG A 8 -7.33 -17.90 -21.57
C ARG A 8 -8.08 -16.58 -21.39
N ALA A 9 -9.36 -16.55 -21.76
CA ALA A 9 -10.22 -15.41 -21.51
C ALA A 9 -10.25 -15.08 -20.01
N ASN A 10 -10.29 -16.11 -19.16
CA ASN A 10 -10.21 -15.93 -17.71
C ASN A 10 -8.85 -15.36 -17.25
N LYS A 11 -7.71 -15.80 -17.79
CA LYS A 11 -6.40 -15.22 -17.43
C LYS A 11 -6.25 -13.75 -17.85
N ALA A 12 -6.71 -13.38 -19.06
CA ALA A 12 -6.69 -11.99 -19.52
C ALA A 12 -7.58 -11.10 -18.65
N GLN A 13 -8.80 -11.58 -18.37
CA GLN A 13 -9.75 -10.88 -17.50
C GLN A 13 -9.18 -10.72 -16.08
N GLN A 14 -8.55 -11.76 -15.53
CA GLN A 14 -7.95 -11.73 -14.20
C GLN A 14 -6.80 -10.72 -14.13
N ALA A 15 -5.89 -10.70 -15.12
CA ALA A 15 -4.81 -9.72 -15.18
C ALA A 15 -5.34 -8.27 -15.29
N GLY A 16 -6.41 -8.04 -16.05
CA GLY A 16 -7.07 -6.74 -16.12
C GLY A 16 -7.70 -6.32 -14.79
N VAL A 17 -8.37 -7.25 -14.09
CA VAL A 17 -8.91 -7.03 -12.75
C VAL A 17 -7.79 -6.75 -11.74
N ASP A 18 -6.65 -7.43 -11.85
CA ASP A 18 -5.50 -7.21 -10.99
C ASP A 18 -4.90 -5.82 -11.19
N LEU A 19 -4.86 -5.30 -12.42
CA LEU A 19 -4.45 -3.91 -12.68
C LEU A 19 -5.37 -2.91 -11.97
N LEU A 20 -6.70 -3.09 -12.07
CA LEU A 20 -7.67 -2.24 -11.37
C LEU A 20 -7.47 -2.28 -9.85
N ARG A 21 -7.18 -3.47 -9.29
CA ARG A 21 -6.90 -3.63 -7.86
C ARG A 21 -5.62 -2.91 -7.46
N ILE A 22 -4.54 -3.01 -8.26
CA ILE A 22 -3.28 -2.30 -7.98
C ILE A 22 -3.49 -0.78 -7.99
N VAL A 23 -4.29 -0.25 -8.94
CA VAL A 23 -4.60 1.19 -8.99
C VAL A 23 -5.34 1.63 -7.73
N ARG A 24 -6.34 0.87 -7.26
CA ARG A 24 -7.03 1.18 -6.01
C ARG A 24 -6.09 1.15 -4.80
N ILE A 25 -5.18 0.17 -4.75
CA ILE A 25 -4.16 0.12 -3.70
C ILE A 25 -3.31 1.41 -3.73
N ASN A 26 -2.91 1.88 -4.91
CA ASN A 26 -2.14 3.10 -5.07
C ASN A 26 -2.90 4.35 -4.57
N GLU A 27 -4.20 4.44 -4.84
CA GLU A 27 -5.05 5.54 -4.38
C GLU A 27 -5.15 5.58 -2.85
N GLU A 28 -5.36 4.44 -2.20
CA GLU A 28 -5.38 4.32 -0.75
C GLU A 28 -4.02 4.68 -0.12
N ILE A 29 -2.91 4.26 -0.72
CA ILE A 29 -1.57 4.63 -0.23
C ILE A 29 -1.35 6.14 -0.32
N LYS A 30 -1.77 6.79 -1.42
CA LYS A 30 -1.71 8.25 -1.55
C LYS A 30 -2.57 8.95 -0.50
N SER A 31 -3.74 8.38 -0.19
CA SER A 31 -4.57 8.88 0.91
C SER A 31 -3.81 8.83 2.23
N VAL A 32 -3.22 7.69 2.58
CA VAL A 32 -2.40 7.52 3.80
C VAL A 32 -1.23 8.52 3.85
N VAL A 33 -0.55 8.78 2.72
CA VAL A 33 0.50 9.81 2.63
C VAL A 33 -0.03 11.20 3.00
N GLY A 34 -1.19 11.57 2.47
CA GLY A 34 -1.83 12.86 2.80
C GLY A 34 -2.21 12.97 4.28
N VAL A 35 -2.72 11.88 4.85
CA VAL A 35 -3.10 11.81 6.26
C VAL A 35 -1.86 11.84 7.17
N ALA A 36 -0.77 11.14 6.82
CA ALA A 36 0.50 11.20 7.54
C ALA A 36 1.08 12.63 7.55
N PHE A 37 1.01 13.34 6.42
CA PHE A 37 1.43 14.74 6.35
C PHE A 37 0.61 15.65 7.29
N LYS A 38 -0.71 15.40 7.40
CA LYS A 38 -1.57 16.11 8.34
C LYS A 38 -1.12 15.88 9.80
N ILE A 39 -0.81 14.63 10.17
CA ILE A 39 -0.26 14.31 11.51
C ILE A 39 1.02 15.11 11.76
N ASN A 40 1.95 15.15 10.80
CA ASN A 40 3.21 15.86 10.96
C ASN A 40 3.01 17.36 11.30
N ILE A 41 2.10 18.04 10.58
CA ILE A 41 1.79 19.45 10.83
C ILE A 41 1.08 19.64 12.18
N MET A 42 0.13 18.76 12.50
CA MET A 42 -0.56 18.79 13.80
C MET A 42 0.43 18.58 14.94
N ALA A 43 1.35 17.63 14.82
CA ALA A 43 2.41 17.32 15.79
C ALA A 43 3.31 18.52 16.02
N LEU A 44 3.72 19.23 14.96
CA LEU A 44 4.51 20.45 15.08
C LEU A 44 3.77 21.54 15.86
N ASN A 45 2.49 21.78 15.55
CA ASN A 45 1.65 22.75 16.25
C ASN A 45 1.41 22.34 17.72
N ALA A 46 1.23 21.05 17.96
CA ALA A 46 1.05 20.46 19.29
C ALA A 46 2.30 20.65 20.17
N ILE A 47 3.50 20.47 19.60
CA ILE A 47 4.77 20.74 20.30
C ILE A 47 4.86 22.21 20.72
N PHE A 48 4.46 23.15 19.86
CA PHE A 48 4.43 24.57 20.21
C PHE A 48 3.42 24.87 21.33
N LEU A 49 2.22 24.30 21.25
CA LEU A 49 1.21 24.42 22.29
C LEU A 49 1.68 23.87 23.63
N ALA A 50 2.35 22.70 23.62
CA ALA A 50 2.94 22.09 24.81
C ALA A 50 4.01 22.97 25.44
N LYS A 51 4.90 23.57 24.62
CA LYS A 51 5.90 24.54 25.12
C LYS A 51 5.25 25.74 25.79
N ARG A 52 4.14 26.25 25.22
CA ARG A 52 3.39 27.38 25.80
C ARG A 52 2.72 27.02 27.12
N ALA A 53 2.22 25.78 27.25
CA ALA A 53 1.65 25.26 28.48
C ALA A 53 2.69 24.92 29.57
N GLY A 54 3.99 24.98 29.23
CA GLY A 54 5.08 24.85 30.18
C GLY A 54 5.19 23.44 30.76
N THR A 55 5.42 23.36 32.07
CA THR A 55 5.66 22.08 32.75
C THR A 55 4.43 21.17 32.77
N ALA A 56 3.21 21.75 32.73
CA ALA A 56 1.95 21.02 32.77
C ALA A 56 1.71 20.13 31.54
N ALA A 57 2.34 20.42 30.40
CA ALA A 57 2.14 19.67 29.15
C ALA A 57 3.43 19.01 28.63
N ARG A 58 4.42 18.79 29.50
CA ARG A 58 5.72 18.25 29.08
C ARG A 58 5.59 16.84 28.47
N GLY A 59 4.82 15.95 29.11
CA GLY A 59 4.57 14.59 28.60
C GLY A 59 3.85 14.61 27.26
N PHE A 60 2.82 15.46 27.13
CA PHE A 60 2.15 15.69 25.85
C PHE A 60 3.08 16.18 24.75
N GLY A 61 4.02 17.08 25.07
CA GLY A 61 5.03 17.57 24.13
C GLY A 61 5.98 16.46 23.63
N VAL A 62 6.39 15.55 24.51
CA VAL A 62 7.20 14.37 24.14
C VAL A 62 6.41 13.47 23.18
N LEU A 63 5.16 13.12 23.53
CA LEU A 63 4.31 12.28 22.69
C LEU A 63 3.99 12.92 21.34
N SER A 64 3.84 14.24 21.30
CA SER A 64 3.67 14.99 20.05
C SER A 64 4.92 14.90 19.17
N ASN A 65 6.12 14.90 19.75
CA ASN A 65 7.35 14.67 18.99
C ASN A 65 7.45 13.22 18.48
N GLU A 66 7.05 12.23 19.27
CA GLU A 66 7.00 10.83 18.81
C GLU A 66 6.00 10.64 17.67
N LEU A 67 4.82 11.28 17.75
CA LEU A 67 3.85 11.28 16.65
C LEU A 67 4.39 11.97 15.39
N ARG A 68 5.24 13.00 15.56
CA ARG A 68 5.94 13.64 14.43
C ARG A 68 6.88 12.64 13.74
N ILE A 69 7.72 11.95 14.51
CA ILE A 69 8.65 10.95 13.98
C ILE A 69 7.88 9.81 13.30
N PHE A 70 6.86 9.27 13.98
CA PHE A 70 5.94 8.28 13.43
C PHE A 70 5.36 8.70 12.07
N SER A 71 4.93 9.97 11.94
CA SER A 71 4.37 10.46 10.68
C SER A 71 5.40 10.53 9.54
N GLN A 72 6.67 10.76 9.85
CA GLN A 72 7.78 10.74 8.89
C GLN A 72 8.09 9.31 8.47
N ASP A 73 8.21 8.39 9.44
CA ASP A 73 8.45 6.96 9.17
C ASP A 73 7.31 6.35 8.34
N LEU A 74 6.06 6.72 8.64
CA LEU A 74 4.89 6.32 7.86
C LEU A 74 4.95 6.86 6.44
N HIS A 75 5.34 8.12 6.25
CA HIS A 75 5.50 8.71 4.91
C HIS A 75 6.56 7.95 4.08
N ASP A 76 7.69 7.62 4.68
CA ASP A 76 8.78 6.90 4.01
C ASP A 76 8.34 5.47 3.64
N GLY A 77 7.65 4.78 4.55
CA GLY A 77 7.06 3.47 4.30
C GLY A 77 6.04 3.49 3.15
N MET A 78 5.18 4.50 3.10
CA MET A 78 4.22 4.66 1.99
C MET A 78 4.90 5.00 0.66
N SER A 79 5.99 5.77 0.68
CA SER A 79 6.79 6.06 -0.53
C SER A 79 7.44 4.80 -1.08
N ALA A 80 8.00 3.95 -0.21
CA ALA A 80 8.53 2.64 -0.60
C ALA A 80 7.45 1.75 -1.23
N LEU A 81 6.26 1.67 -0.61
CA LEU A 81 5.13 0.93 -1.15
C LEU A 81 4.69 1.45 -2.53
N THR A 82 4.68 2.77 -2.74
CA THR A 82 4.35 3.38 -4.04
C THR A 82 5.30 2.88 -5.14
N SER A 83 6.60 2.78 -4.85
CA SER A 83 7.59 2.20 -5.78
C SER A 83 7.29 0.72 -6.10
N MET A 84 6.96 -0.08 -5.08
CA MET A 84 6.59 -1.50 -5.26
C MET A 84 5.32 -1.67 -6.11
N ILE A 85 4.34 -0.77 -5.95
CA ILE A 85 3.14 -0.72 -6.76
C ILE A 85 3.47 -0.42 -8.22
N HIS A 86 4.35 0.54 -8.50
CA HIS A 86 4.79 0.81 -9.87
C HIS A 86 5.42 -0.42 -10.53
N ASN A 87 6.22 -1.17 -9.79
CA ASN A 87 6.77 -2.44 -10.29
C ASN A 87 5.66 -3.47 -10.56
N CYS A 88 4.65 -3.57 -9.68
CA CYS A 88 3.48 -4.44 -9.91
C CYS A 88 2.69 -4.05 -11.16
N VAL A 89 2.46 -2.75 -11.39
CA VAL A 89 1.76 -2.24 -12.59
C VAL A 89 2.52 -2.62 -13.85
N THR A 90 3.84 -2.45 -13.85
CA THR A 90 4.72 -2.80 -14.98
C THR A 90 4.65 -4.29 -15.29
N GLU A 91 4.78 -5.16 -14.28
CA GLU A 91 4.71 -6.61 -14.48
C GLU A 91 3.33 -7.09 -14.94
N VAL A 92 2.24 -6.56 -14.39
CA VAL A 92 0.89 -6.88 -14.89
C VAL A 92 0.70 -6.42 -16.33
N SER A 93 1.31 -5.30 -16.72
CA SER A 93 1.26 -4.81 -18.10
C SER A 93 2.00 -5.76 -19.05
N PHE A 94 3.16 -6.29 -18.64
CA PHE A 94 3.85 -7.33 -19.40
C PHE A 94 3.02 -8.60 -19.51
N VAL A 95 2.42 -9.07 -18.42
CA VAL A 95 1.52 -10.24 -18.45
C VAL A 95 0.35 -10.04 -19.41
N LEU A 96 -0.27 -8.86 -19.45
CA LEU A 96 -1.34 -8.54 -20.41
C LEU A 96 -0.84 -8.56 -21.87
N GLN A 97 0.34 -7.97 -22.11
CA GLN A 97 0.97 -7.98 -23.43
C GLN A 97 1.33 -9.40 -23.87
N ASP A 98 1.86 -10.21 -22.97
CA ASP A 98 2.23 -11.61 -23.16
C ASP A 98 1.03 -12.45 -23.54
N ILE A 99 -0.11 -12.29 -22.85
CA ILE A 99 -1.34 -13.00 -23.18
C ILE A 99 -1.77 -12.68 -24.61
N ARG A 100 -1.73 -11.40 -25.01
CA ARG A 100 -2.10 -10.96 -26.36
C ARG A 100 -1.12 -11.45 -27.43
N HIS A 101 0.18 -11.26 -27.21
CA HIS A 101 1.22 -11.58 -28.19
C HIS A 101 1.36 -13.10 -28.37
N THR A 102 1.34 -13.87 -27.27
CA THR A 102 1.37 -15.33 -27.35
C THR A 102 0.11 -15.89 -28.00
N ALA A 103 -1.04 -15.23 -27.88
CA ALA A 103 -2.25 -15.64 -28.61
C ALA A 103 -2.07 -15.50 -30.13
N LEU A 104 -1.58 -14.35 -30.60
CA LEU A 104 -1.29 -14.10 -32.02
C LEU A 104 -0.21 -15.05 -32.55
N LEU A 105 0.87 -15.24 -31.79
CA LEU A 105 1.96 -16.14 -32.15
C LEU A 105 1.47 -17.59 -32.29
N ARG A 106 0.63 -18.08 -31.37
CA ARG A 106 0.03 -19.42 -31.49
C ARG A 106 -0.81 -19.57 -32.75
N GLN A 107 -1.55 -18.53 -33.17
CA GLN A 107 -2.32 -18.57 -34.40
C GLN A 107 -1.39 -18.61 -35.63
N ALA A 108 -0.36 -17.77 -35.65
CA ALA A 108 0.63 -17.74 -36.72
C ALA A 108 1.37 -19.08 -36.86
N VAL A 109 1.78 -19.70 -35.74
CA VAL A 109 2.45 -21.02 -35.74
C VAL A 109 1.54 -22.12 -36.30
N LYS A 110 0.22 -22.06 -36.07
CA LYS A 110 -0.73 -23.02 -36.66
C LYS A 110 -0.89 -22.87 -38.17
N GLN A 111 -0.71 -21.66 -38.69
CA GLN A 111 -0.84 -21.36 -40.13
C GLN A 111 0.49 -21.49 -40.88
N SER A 112 1.61 -21.46 -40.16
CA SER A 112 2.96 -21.54 -40.71
C SER A 112 3.41 -22.99 -40.90
N THR A 113 4.16 -23.23 -41.98
CA THR A 113 4.83 -24.50 -42.25
C THR A 113 6.27 -24.55 -41.71
N LEU A 114 6.73 -23.46 -41.07
CA LEU A 114 8.09 -23.36 -40.52
C LEU A 114 8.27 -24.28 -39.30
N ALA A 115 9.28 -25.16 -39.37
CA ALA A 115 9.64 -26.07 -38.28
C ALA A 115 10.10 -25.36 -36.99
N SER A 116 10.55 -24.09 -37.09
CA SER A 116 10.98 -23.29 -35.93
C SER A 116 9.82 -22.69 -35.13
N GLY A 117 8.60 -22.66 -35.66
CA GLY A 117 7.43 -22.04 -35.01
C GLY A 117 7.18 -22.55 -33.58
N PRO A 118 7.14 -23.88 -33.35
CA PRO A 118 6.99 -24.44 -32.01
C PRO A 118 8.10 -24.04 -31.03
N GLN A 119 9.34 -23.89 -31.50
CA GLN A 119 10.48 -23.51 -30.65
C GLN A 119 10.37 -22.05 -30.20
N VAL A 120 9.99 -21.14 -31.11
CA VAL A 120 9.78 -19.72 -30.78
C VAL A 120 8.61 -19.56 -29.80
N LEU A 121 7.53 -20.32 -30.01
CA LEU A 121 6.40 -20.32 -29.09
C LEU A 121 6.80 -20.81 -27.69
N ALA A 122 7.55 -21.92 -27.60
CA ALA A 122 8.03 -22.45 -26.32
C ALA A 122 8.96 -21.45 -25.58
N ALA A 123 9.86 -20.78 -26.31
CA ALA A 123 10.71 -19.74 -25.74
C ALA A 123 9.90 -18.56 -25.18
N ARG A 124 8.84 -18.14 -25.88
CA ARG A 124 7.95 -17.06 -25.40
C ARG A 124 7.12 -17.50 -24.20
N GLU A 125 6.62 -18.74 -24.19
CA GLU A 125 5.89 -19.28 -23.05
C GLU A 125 6.76 -19.32 -21.78
N LEU A 126 8.05 -19.65 -21.91
CA LEU A 126 9.00 -19.58 -20.79
C LEU A 126 9.21 -18.14 -20.28
N GLU A 127 9.26 -17.14 -21.16
CA GLU A 127 9.36 -15.74 -20.77
C GLU A 127 8.10 -15.26 -20.04
N ASN A 128 6.92 -15.65 -20.53
CA ASN A 128 5.65 -15.35 -19.88
C ASN A 128 5.58 -15.92 -18.45
N ASP A 129 6.11 -17.14 -18.25
CA ASP A 129 6.16 -17.77 -16.93
C ASP A 129 7.07 -16.97 -15.97
N ARG A 130 8.17 -16.38 -16.46
CA ARG A 130 9.05 -15.51 -15.66
C ARG A 130 8.34 -14.23 -15.20
N HIS A 131 7.56 -13.57 -16.06
CA HIS A 131 6.78 -12.40 -15.66
C HIS A 131 5.69 -12.77 -14.63
N ALA A 132 5.05 -13.93 -14.79
CA ALA A 132 4.09 -14.43 -13.82
C ALA A 132 4.74 -14.71 -12.45
N GLU A 133 5.93 -15.31 -12.42
CA GLU A 133 6.70 -15.52 -11.19
C GLU A 133 7.17 -14.19 -10.57
N SER A 134 7.64 -13.24 -11.37
CA SER A 134 8.03 -11.89 -10.92
C SER A 134 6.87 -11.20 -10.23
N LEU A 135 5.70 -11.20 -10.86
CA LEU A 135 4.47 -10.64 -10.29
C LEU A 135 4.07 -11.32 -8.98
N ALA A 136 4.19 -12.66 -8.88
CA ALA A 136 3.90 -13.38 -7.64
C ALA A 136 4.85 -12.98 -6.50
N ARG A 137 6.14 -12.78 -6.80
CA ARG A 137 7.13 -12.30 -5.82
C ARG A 137 6.82 -10.87 -5.38
N LEU A 138 6.52 -9.96 -6.31
CA LEU A 138 6.15 -8.58 -5.99
C LEU A 138 4.88 -8.50 -5.15
N ARG A 139 3.86 -9.31 -5.45
CA ARG A 139 2.64 -9.42 -4.62
C ARG A 139 2.96 -9.78 -3.18
N LYS A 140 3.84 -10.77 -2.97
CA LYS A 140 4.24 -11.22 -1.63
C LYS A 140 5.01 -10.13 -0.89
N GLN A 141 5.95 -9.46 -1.57
CA GLN A 141 6.72 -8.36 -0.98
C GLN A 141 5.80 -7.18 -0.61
N LEU A 142 4.91 -6.78 -1.53
CA LEU A 142 3.96 -5.68 -1.30
C LEU A 142 3.06 -5.97 -0.10
N ARG A 143 2.55 -7.20 0.02
CA ARG A 143 1.77 -7.63 1.18
C ARG A 143 2.57 -7.51 2.49
N GLY A 144 3.81 -8.00 2.51
CA GLY A 144 4.69 -7.90 3.67
C GLY A 144 4.91 -6.44 4.11
N ALA A 145 5.19 -5.56 3.15
CA ALA A 145 5.39 -4.14 3.43
C ALA A 145 4.10 -3.45 3.95
N ILE A 146 2.91 -3.86 3.49
CA ILE A 146 1.64 -3.36 4.04
C ILE A 146 1.43 -3.88 5.47
N ASP A 147 1.77 -5.14 5.75
CA ASP A 147 1.70 -5.70 7.11
C ASP A 147 2.66 -4.96 8.07
N ASP A 148 3.86 -4.60 7.61
CA ASP A 148 4.82 -3.82 8.40
C ASP A 148 4.32 -2.38 8.65
N ALA A 149 3.76 -1.72 7.62
CA ALA A 149 3.12 -0.42 7.79
C ALA A 149 1.94 -0.46 8.78
N PHE A 150 1.16 -1.54 8.75
CA PHE A 150 0.04 -1.72 9.69
C PHE A 150 0.53 -1.81 11.14
N ARG A 151 1.60 -2.57 11.41
CA ARG A 151 2.20 -2.66 12.75
C ARG A 151 2.73 -1.32 13.24
N MET A 152 3.34 -0.53 12.36
CA MET A 152 3.78 0.83 12.69
C MET A 152 2.60 1.71 13.11
N VAL A 153 1.46 1.61 12.43
CA VAL A 153 0.25 2.36 12.76
C VAL A 153 -0.40 1.89 14.06
N GLU A 154 -0.30 0.60 14.41
CA GLU A 154 -0.71 0.12 15.74
C GLU A 154 0.09 0.80 16.87
N LEU A 155 1.41 0.95 16.69
CA LEU A 155 2.25 1.71 17.62
C LEU A 155 1.87 3.19 17.67
N GLY A 156 1.58 3.80 16.50
CA GLY A 156 1.03 5.16 16.41
C GLY A 156 -0.28 5.32 17.18
N GLY A 157 -1.14 4.30 17.19
CA GLY A 157 -2.39 4.29 17.95
C GLY A 157 -2.16 4.29 19.46
N VAL A 158 -1.13 3.57 19.93
CA VAL A 158 -0.72 3.61 21.34
C VAL A 158 -0.20 4.99 21.72
N LEU A 159 0.59 5.64 20.85
CA LEU A 159 1.07 7.01 21.07
C LEU A 159 -0.09 8.01 21.15
N ALA A 160 -1.06 7.92 20.24
CA ALA A 160 -2.22 8.82 20.23
C ALA A 160 -3.09 8.65 21.50
N LYS A 161 -3.32 7.41 21.94
CA LYS A 161 -4.03 7.14 23.21
C LYS A 161 -3.26 7.64 24.43
N SER A 162 -1.94 7.49 24.44
CA SER A 162 -1.09 8.03 25.50
C SER A 162 -1.16 9.56 25.53
N ALA A 163 -1.22 10.21 24.35
CA ALA A 163 -1.32 11.66 24.24
C ALA A 163 -2.66 12.17 24.80
N LYS A 164 -3.75 11.41 24.66
CA LYS A 164 -5.04 11.73 25.30
C LYS A 164 -4.94 11.71 26.83
N ILE A 165 -4.21 10.76 27.40
CA ILE A 165 -4.00 10.67 28.85
C ILE A 165 -3.21 11.88 29.34
N GLU A 166 -2.07 12.17 28.71
CA GLU A 166 -1.23 13.34 29.05
C GLU A 166 -1.97 14.68 28.88
N ALA A 167 -2.83 14.80 27.86
CA ALA A 167 -3.65 15.97 27.65
C ALA A 167 -4.58 16.27 28.83
N ALA A 168 -5.13 15.24 29.48
CA ALA A 168 -5.99 15.41 30.65
C ALA A 168 -5.25 16.01 31.87
N TYR A 169 -3.95 15.78 31.98
CA TYR A 169 -3.10 16.34 33.04
C TYR A 169 -2.60 17.77 32.75
N GLY A 170 -2.93 18.33 31.59
CA GLY A 170 -2.47 19.65 31.12
C GLY A 170 -3.01 20.88 31.86
N GLN A 171 -3.71 20.70 32.99
CA GLN A 171 -4.26 21.77 33.84
C GLN A 171 -5.08 22.80 33.04
N SER A 172 -4.69 24.08 33.05
CA SER A 172 -5.35 25.16 32.31
C SER A 172 -5.34 24.97 30.80
N PHE A 173 -4.46 24.12 30.28
CA PHE A 173 -4.39 23.76 28.85
C PHE A 173 -5.06 22.41 28.54
N ALA A 174 -5.70 21.75 29.51
CA ALA A 174 -6.26 20.42 29.31
C ALA A 174 -7.28 20.36 28.17
N GLN A 175 -8.19 21.33 28.06
CA GLN A 175 -9.18 21.34 26.98
C GLN A 175 -8.53 21.50 25.59
N PRO A 176 -7.67 22.50 25.32
CA PRO A 176 -6.92 22.58 24.06
C PRO A 176 -6.13 21.31 23.71
N LEU A 177 -5.44 20.71 24.69
CA LEU A 177 -4.64 19.49 24.47
C LEU A 177 -5.54 18.27 24.20
N ALA A 178 -6.70 18.20 24.86
CA ALA A 178 -7.68 17.13 24.65
C ALA A 178 -8.26 17.18 23.24
N GLN A 179 -8.49 18.38 22.69
CA GLN A 179 -8.92 18.54 21.31
C GLN A 179 -7.86 18.00 20.34
N VAL A 180 -6.61 18.44 20.48
CA VAL A 180 -5.51 18.03 19.59
C VAL A 180 -5.24 16.52 19.68
N SER A 181 -5.23 15.94 20.89
CA SER A 181 -5.08 14.48 21.07
C SER A 181 -6.26 13.69 20.51
N GLY A 182 -7.48 14.23 20.60
CA GLY A 182 -8.66 13.67 19.94
C GLY A 182 -8.50 13.59 18.44
N GLU A 183 -7.99 14.67 17.83
CA GLU A 183 -7.71 14.71 16.39
C GLU A 183 -6.59 13.72 16.00
N PHE A 184 -5.51 13.59 16.78
CA PHE A 184 -4.49 12.57 16.50
C PHE A 184 -5.06 11.15 16.47
N ASP A 185 -5.86 10.78 17.47
CA ASP A 185 -6.45 9.45 17.56
C ASP A 185 -7.39 9.16 16.38
N GLY A 186 -8.23 10.13 16.00
CA GLY A 186 -9.10 9.98 14.83
C GLY A 186 -8.32 9.78 13.52
N VAL A 187 -7.25 10.56 13.33
CA VAL A 187 -6.41 10.51 12.13
C VAL A 187 -5.61 9.21 12.05
N VAL A 188 -5.11 8.70 13.18
CA VAL A 188 -4.41 7.40 13.24
C VAL A 188 -5.37 6.24 12.98
N GLU A 189 -6.59 6.29 13.53
CA GLU A 189 -7.63 5.27 13.26
C GLU A 189 -8.07 5.28 11.79
N GLU A 190 -8.13 6.44 11.15
CA GLU A 190 -8.40 6.56 9.70
C GLU A 190 -7.32 5.81 8.89
N ILE A 191 -6.04 6.04 9.18
CA ILE A 191 -4.94 5.32 8.53
C ILE A 191 -5.05 3.82 8.79
N ARG A 192 -5.33 3.42 10.04
CA ARG A 192 -5.47 2.01 10.41
C ARG A 192 -6.55 1.32 9.57
N ALA A 193 -7.70 1.98 9.39
CA ALA A 193 -8.80 1.46 8.58
C ALA A 193 -8.42 1.34 7.09
N SER A 194 -7.75 2.34 6.52
CA SER A 194 -7.24 2.27 5.14
C SER A 194 -6.26 1.12 4.94
N LEU A 195 -5.26 0.97 5.82
CA LEU A 195 -4.32 -0.14 5.74
C LEU A 195 -4.99 -1.51 5.96
N GLU A 196 -5.99 -1.59 6.83
CA GLU A 196 -6.77 -2.82 7.01
C GLU A 196 -7.55 -3.21 5.76
N SER A 197 -8.16 -2.23 5.07
CA SER A 197 -8.82 -2.42 3.78
C SER A 197 -7.83 -2.96 2.73
N LEU A 198 -6.63 -2.37 2.66
CA LEU A 198 -5.57 -2.82 1.76
C LEU A 198 -5.17 -4.27 2.01
N ARG A 199 -4.98 -4.69 3.26
CA ARG A 199 -4.60 -6.07 3.63
C ARG A 199 -5.63 -7.10 3.16
N ARG A 200 -6.90 -6.72 3.09
CA ARG A 200 -8.01 -7.58 2.64
C ARG A 200 -8.18 -7.58 1.11
N SER A 201 -7.34 -6.85 0.37
CA SER A 201 -7.43 -6.80 -1.09
C SER A 201 -7.23 -8.18 -1.72
N ALA A 202 -8.16 -8.55 -2.60
CA ALA A 202 -8.10 -9.79 -3.37
C ALA A 202 -6.90 -9.87 -4.33
N PHE A 203 -6.17 -8.77 -4.54
CA PHE A 203 -4.90 -8.78 -5.27
C PHE A 203 -3.86 -9.71 -4.61
N PHE A 204 -3.90 -9.80 -3.28
CA PHE A 204 -2.95 -10.62 -2.52
C PHE A 204 -3.36 -12.08 -2.38
N THR A 205 -4.62 -12.41 -2.69
CA THR A 205 -5.17 -13.77 -2.59
C THR A 205 -5.20 -14.50 -3.93
N GLY A 206 -4.58 -13.93 -4.98
CA GLY A 206 -4.60 -14.49 -6.33
C GLY A 206 -3.94 -15.87 -6.41
N ASN A 207 -4.75 -16.90 -6.17
CA ASN A 207 -4.64 -18.25 -6.73
C ASN A 207 -5.45 -18.31 -8.03
#